data_AF-A0A423J6G8-F1
#
_entry.id   AF-A0A423J6G8-F1
#
_cell.length_a   1.000
_cell.length_b   1.000
_cell.length_c   1.000
_cell.angle_alpha   90.00
_cell.angle_beta   90.00
_cell.angle_gamma   90.00
#
_symmetry.space_group_name_H-M   'P 1'
#
loop_
_entity.id
_entity.type
_entity.pdbx_description
1 polymer ?
#
loop_
_entity_poly.entity_id
_entity_poly.type
_entity_poly.pdbx_seq_one_letter_code
_entity_poly.pdbx_strand_id
1 'polypeptide(L)' 'MADFGNGVTLIWTPAVDRIGIDPKTNEFVVFDHTGGDDYHGHVRAWNKLHQDMKNVLIKAKKADTKGNILGAKQ' A
#
# COMPACT_ATOMS: atom_id res chain seq x y z
N MET A 1 -11.30 2.87 3.56
CA MET A 1 -10.40 2.93 2.37
C MET A 1 -10.62 4.28 1.73
N ALA A 2 -9.56 4.92 1.25
CA ALA A 2 -9.65 6.18 0.53
C ALA A 2 -9.02 6.01 -0.85
N ASP A 3 -9.69 6.52 -1.88
CA ASP A 3 -9.17 6.57 -3.24
C ASP A 3 -8.69 8.01 -3.52
N PHE A 4 -7.45 8.15 -3.97
CA PHE A 4 -6.81 9.46 -4.16
C PHE A 4 -6.87 9.93 -5.62
N GLY A 5 -7.65 9.24 -6.47
CA GLY A 5 -7.62 9.45 -7.91
C GLY A 5 -6.43 8.72 -8.56
N ASN A 6 -6.46 8.63 -9.90
CA ASN A 6 -5.44 7.96 -10.71
C ASN A 6 -5.29 6.44 -10.48
N GLY A 7 -6.20 5.82 -9.72
CA GLY A 7 -6.16 4.39 -9.37
C GLY A 7 -5.42 4.08 -8.06
N VAL A 8 -4.91 5.10 -7.36
CA VAL A 8 -4.20 4.93 -6.10
C VAL A 8 -5.19 4.72 -4.96
N THR A 9 -5.16 3.54 -4.34
CA THR A 9 -6.00 3.22 -3.18
C THR A 9 -5.16 3.13 -1.91
N LEU A 10 -5.59 3.83 -0.86
CA LEU A 10 -4.97 3.84 0.46
C LEU A 10 -5.82 3.05 1.46
N ILE A 11 -5.15 2.13 2.16
CA ILE A 11 -5.76 1.20 3.10
C ILE A 11 -5.10 1.40 4.47
N TRP A 12 -5.95 1.58 5.47
CA TRP A 12 -5.53 1.69 6.86
C TRP A 12 -5.10 0.31 7.36
N THR A 13 -3.90 0.23 7.91
CA THR A 13 -3.43 -0.97 8.58
C THR A 13 -3.61 -0.82 10.09
N PRO A 14 -3.68 -1.92 10.86
CA PRO A 14 -3.71 -1.83 12.32
C PRO A 14 -2.37 -1.39 12.92
N ALA A 15 -1.27 -1.46 12.16
CA ALA A 15 -0.06 -0.70 12.45
C ALA A 15 -0.33 0.78 12.13
N VAL A 16 0.31 1.71 12.84
CA VAL A 16 0.12 3.17 12.71
C VAL A 16 0.34 3.68 11.27
N ASP A 17 0.97 2.87 10.42
CA ASP A 17 1.27 3.14 9.03
C ASP A 17 0.07 2.95 8.10
N ARG A 18 0.04 3.75 7.04
CA ARG A 18 -0.92 3.61 5.93
C ARG A 18 -0.23 3.04 4.72
N ILE A 19 -0.89 2.13 3.99
CA ILE A 19 -0.35 1.56 2.75
C ILE A 19 -1.21 1.93 1.55
N GLY A 20 -0.57 2.45 0.52
CA GLY A 20 -1.10 2.73 -0.80
C GLY A 20 -0.62 1.73 -1.84
N ILE A 21 -1.42 1.53 -2.87
CA ILE A 21 -1.05 0.79 -4.08
C ILE A 21 -1.17 1.70 -5.30
N ASP A 22 -0.16 1.70 -6.17
CA ASP A 22 -0.25 2.31 -7.50
C ASP A 22 -0.33 1.20 -8.57
N PRO A 23 -1.51 0.97 -9.16
CA PRO A 23 -1.69 -0.05 -10.19
C PRO A 23 -1.04 0.30 -11.54
N LYS A 24 -0.59 1.54 -11.76
CA LYS A 24 0.09 1.96 -13.00
C LYS A 24 1.58 1.64 -12.96
N THR A 25 2.23 1.90 -11.83
CA THR A 25 3.67 1.65 -11.65
C THR A 25 3.96 0.31 -10.97
N ASN A 26 2.92 -0.39 -10.51
CA ASN A 26 3.00 -1.63 -9.75
C ASN A 26 3.78 -1.47 -8.44
N GLU A 27 3.59 -0.33 -7.77
CA GLU A 27 4.33 0.06 -6.56
C GLU A 27 3.48 0.01 -5.30
N PHE A 28 4.11 -0.34 -4.18
CA PHE A 28 3.52 -0.26 -2.84
C PHE A 28 4.11 0.94 -2.12
N VAL A 29 3.27 1.91 -1.78
CA VAL A 29 3.68 3.15 -1.10
C VAL A 29 3.29 3.04 0.36
N VAL A 30 4.25 3.03 1.27
CA VAL A 30 4.00 3.03 2.71
C VAL A 30 4.21 4.45 3.22
N PHE A 31 3.23 4.96 3.97
CA PHE A 31 3.32 6.22 4.67
C PHE A 31 3.57 5.93 6.14
N ASP A 32 4.80 6.19 6.58
CA ASP A 32 5.15 6.18 8.00
C ASP A 32 5.12 7.60 8.57
N HIS A 33 4.80 7.69 9.85
CA HIS A 33 4.79 8.95 10.59
C HIS A 33 6.15 9.12 11.27
N THR A 34 6.96 10.04 10.77
CA THR A 34 8.32 10.28 11.29
C THR A 34 8.32 11.43 12.30
N GLY A 35 7.35 11.47 13.22
CA GLY A 35 7.24 12.49 14.26
C GLY A 35 6.84 13.89 13.77
N GLY A 36 6.10 14.65 14.58
CA GLY A 36 5.55 15.96 14.19
C GLY A 36 4.33 15.85 13.28
N ASP A 37 4.20 16.72 12.27
CA ASP A 37 3.13 16.67 11.24
C ASP A 37 3.62 16.08 9.90
N ASP A 38 4.86 15.59 9.85
CA ASP A 38 5.50 15.11 8.62
C ASP A 38 5.20 13.63 8.37
N TYR A 39 4.66 13.35 7.19
CA TYR A 39 4.44 12.00 6.67
C TYR A 39 5.41 11.73 5.53
N HIS A 40 6.24 10.70 5.66
CA HIS A 40 7.13 10.28 4.57
C HIS A 40 6.52 9.08 3.84
N GLY A 41 6.33 9.23 2.54
CA GLY A 41 5.92 8.15 1.65
C GLY A 41 7.15 7.42 1.10
N HIS A 42 7.36 6.18 1.52
CA HIS A 42 8.40 5.32 0.99
C HIS A 42 7.81 4.23 0.09
N VAL A 43 8.30 4.15 -1.15
CA VAL A 43 8.03 3.00 -2.03
C VAL A 43 8.81 1.79 -1.49
N ARG A 44 8.13 0.67 -1.28
CA ARG A 44 8.74 -0.59 -0.83
C ARG A 44 8.35 -1.75 -1.74
N ALA A 45 9.30 -2.66 -1.95
CA ALA A 45 9.01 -3.94 -2.59
C ALA A 45 8.16 -4.82 -1.67
N TRP A 46 7.33 -5.70 -2.25
CA TRP A 46 6.47 -6.64 -1.51
C TRP A 46 7.21 -7.39 -0.40
N ASN A 47 8.41 -7.90 -0.69
CA ASN A 47 9.20 -8.67 0.27
C ASN A 47 9.71 -7.85 1.48
N LYS A 48 9.68 -6.52 1.38
CA LYS A 48 10.05 -5.57 2.45
C LYS A 48 8.85 -4.99 3.19
N LEU A 49 7.62 -5.35 2.81
CA LEU A 49 6.41 -4.97 3.54
C LEU A 49 6.23 -5.83 4.78
N HIS A 50 5.68 -5.23 5.83
CA HIS A 50 5.27 -5.95 7.03
C HIS A 50 4.14 -6.93 6.72
N GLN A 51 4.07 -8.04 7.44
CA GLN A 51 3.05 -9.08 7.19
C GLN A 51 1.62 -8.54 7.34
N ASP A 52 1.38 -7.63 8.29
CA ASP A 52 0.06 -7.01 8.49
C ASP A 52 -0.37 -6.17 7.28
N MET A 53 0.56 -5.42 6.69
CA MET A 53 0.31 -4.64 5.47
C MET A 53 -0.08 -5.56 4.31
N LYS A 54 0.66 -6.66 4.12
CA LYS A 54 0.36 -7.69 3.11
C LYS A 54 -1.04 -8.28 3.32
N ASN A 55 -1.36 -8.68 4.55
CA ASN A 55 -2.64 -9.26 4.90
C ASN A 55 -3.81 -8.30 4.61
N VAL A 56 -3.63 -7.01 4.90
CA VAL A 56 -4.63 -5.97 4.61
C VAL A 56 -4.84 -5.81 3.10
N LEU A 57 -3.78 -5.78 2.30
CA LEU A 57 -3.86 -5.69 0.84
C LEU A 57 -4.54 -6.92 0.21
N ILE A 58 -4.22 -8.11 0.70
CA ILE A 58 -4.82 -9.37 0.25
C ILE A 58 -6.31 -9.41 0.63
N LYS A 59 -6.64 -9.06 1.87
CA LYS A 59 -8.04 -9.01 2.37
C LYS A 59 -8.87 -7.99 1.59
N ALA A 60 -8.25 -6.89 1.18
CA ALA A 60 -8.87 -5.87 0.34
C ALA A 60 -8.95 -6.24 -1.15
N LYS A 61 -8.43 -7.41 -1.55
CA LYS A 61 -8.33 -7.85 -2.96
C LYS A 61 -7.58 -6.85 -3.85
N LYS A 62 -6.60 -6.16 -3.27
CA LYS A 62 -5.75 -5.19 -3.98
C LYS A 62 -4.42 -5.79 -4.43
N ALA A 63 -3.94 -6.84 -3.75
CA ALA A 63 -2.79 -7.61 -4.16
C ALA A 63 -3.00 -9.10 -3.88
N ASP A 64 -2.25 -9.97 -4.55
CA ASP A 64 -2.20 -11.41 -4.24
C ASP A 64 -1.12 -11.74 -3.19
N THR A 65 -1.02 -13.01 -2.80
CA THR A 65 -0.02 -13.48 -1.83
C THR A 65 1.43 -13.40 -2.35
N LYS A 66 1.62 -13.22 -3.66
CA LYS A 66 2.92 -13.10 -4.33
C LYS A 66 3.36 -11.64 -4.49
N GLY A 67 2.47 -10.68 -4.22
CA GLY A 67 2.74 -9.26 -4.37
C GLY A 67 2.39 -8.70 -5.75
N ASN A 68 1.54 -9.38 -6.53
CA ASN A 68 0.99 -8.83 -7.76
C ASN A 68 -0.19 -7.92 -7.42
N ILE A 69 -0.19 -6.68 -7.90
CA ILE A 69 -1.31 -5.74 -7.72
C ILE A 69 -2.47 -6.17 -8.63
N LEU A 70 -3.62 -6.43 -8.03
CA LEU A 70 -4.82 -6.87 -8.73
C LEU A 70 -5.54 -5.64 -9.30
N GLY A 71 -5.78 -5.64 -10.61
CA GLY A 71 -6.36 -4.49 -11.32
C GLY A 71 -5.32 -3.51 -11.88
N ALA A 72 -4.02 -3.80 -11.74
CA ALA A 72 -3.00 -3.18 -12.58
C ALA A 72 -3.26 -3.58 -14.04
N LYS A 73 -3.61 -2.59 -14.87
CA LYS A 73 -3.76 -2.81 -16.30
C LYS A 73 -2.34 -2.92 -16.86
N GLN A 74 -1.97 -4.13 -17.31
CA GLN A 74 -0.71 -4.37 -18.03
C GLN A 74 -0.62 -3.52 -19.30
#